data_AF-A0A7S3EA38-F1
#
_entry.id   AF-A0A7S3EA38-F1
#
_cell.length_a   1.000
_cell.length_b   1.000
_cell.length_c   1.000
_cell.angle_alpha   90.00
_cell.angle_beta   90.00
_cell.angle_gamma   90.00
#
_symmetry.space_group_name_H-M   'P 1'
#
loop_
_entity.id
_entity.type
_entity.pdbx_description
1 polymer ?
#
loop_
_entity_poly.entity_id
_entity_poly.type
_entity_poly.pdbx_seq_one_letter_code
_entity_poly.pdbx_strand_id
1 'polypeptide(L)'
;MSGKILKVTRDGKGVPGNPWFTSGVSEDENIAKQWNLGIRNAWRFHYSEVDDIVYSINVGESSWETLYALEKGKNFGWPCTQGPIYDLPMMNYTACKDIQDGKIEAGFNYIWTYPHFFGEPQGTCIV
;
A
#
# COMPACT_ATOMS: atom_id res chain seq x y z
N MET A 1 0.50 5.93 12.28
CA MET A 1 -0.51 5.24 11.43
C MET A 1 0.08 5.13 10.03
N SER A 2 0.10 3.93 9.46
CA SER A 2 0.48 3.66 8.06
C SER A 2 -0.75 3.09 7.38
N GLY A 3 -1.24 3.73 6.32
CA GLY A 3 -2.52 3.38 5.70
C GLY A 3 -2.61 1.91 5.29
N LYS A 4 -3.85 1.45 5.15
CA LYS A 4 -4.21 0.05 4.94
C LYS A 4 -5.21 -0.04 3.80
N ILE A 5 -5.13 -1.11 3.03
CA ILE A 5 -6.27 -1.57 2.21
C ILE A 5 -6.94 -2.70 2.94
N LEU A 6 -8.27 -2.66 2.98
CA LEU A 6 -9.08 -3.70 3.60
C LEU A 6 -9.77 -4.52 2.52
N LYS A 7 -9.81 -5.83 2.71
CA LYS A 7 -10.65 -6.76 1.94
C LYS A 7 -11.67 -7.37 2.89
N VAL A 8 -12.93 -7.06 2.66
CA VAL A 8 -14.03 -7.43 3.54
C VAL A 8 -15.15 -8.10 2.77
N THR A 9 -15.93 -8.91 3.47
CA THR A 9 -17.23 -9.39 2.99
C THR A 9 -18.22 -8.22 2.88
N ARG A 10 -19.38 -8.44 2.26
CA ARG A 10 -20.42 -7.40 2.10
C ARG A 10 -20.97 -6.88 3.43
N ASP A 11 -20.94 -7.69 4.47
CA ASP A 11 -21.31 -7.36 5.85
C ASP A 11 -20.14 -6.83 6.70
N GLY A 12 -18.97 -6.59 6.09
CA GLY A 12 -17.85 -5.91 6.73
C GLY A 12 -16.96 -6.79 7.61
N LYS A 13 -17.05 -8.12 7.46
CA LYS A 13 -16.21 -9.11 8.15
C LYS A 13 -14.91 -9.37 7.39
N GLY A 14 -13.92 -9.93 8.07
CA GLY A 14 -12.70 -10.44 7.45
C GLY A 14 -13.02 -11.57 6.46
N VAL A 15 -12.28 -11.62 5.35
CA VAL A 15 -12.46 -12.68 4.34
C VAL A 15 -11.46 -13.80 4.63
N PRO A 16 -11.89 -15.06 4.84
CA PRO A 16 -10.97 -16.18 4.97
C PRO A 16 -9.98 -16.22 3.79
N GLY A 17 -8.70 -16.31 4.11
CA GLY A 17 -7.63 -16.16 3.12
C GLY A 17 -7.04 -14.76 3.02
N ASN A 18 -7.52 -13.78 3.79
CA ASN A 18 -6.76 -12.55 4.04
C ASN A 18 -5.42 -12.87 4.74
N PRO A 19 -4.34 -12.09 4.46
CA PRO A 19 -2.99 -12.39 4.93
C PRO A 19 -2.86 -12.59 6.44
N TRP A 20 -3.60 -11.80 7.22
CA TRP A 20 -3.55 -11.83 8.69
C TRP A 20 -4.84 -12.35 9.33
N PHE A 21 -5.72 -12.99 8.55
CA PHE A 21 -6.83 -13.74 9.11
C PHE A 21 -6.37 -15.18 9.39
N THR A 22 -5.72 -15.36 10.54
CA THR A 22 -5.12 -16.62 10.99
C THR A 22 -5.93 -17.25 12.12
N SER A 23 -5.55 -18.47 12.53
CA SER A 23 -6.19 -19.17 13.64
C SER A 23 -6.18 -18.33 14.91
N GLY A 24 -7.34 -18.24 15.57
CA GLY A 24 -7.53 -17.45 16.80
C GLY A 24 -7.88 -15.98 16.57
N VAL A 25 -7.83 -15.49 15.33
CA VAL A 25 -8.32 -14.17 14.96
C VAL A 25 -9.81 -14.28 14.60
N SER A 26 -10.66 -13.49 15.25
CA SER A 26 -12.07 -13.36 14.87
C SER A 26 -12.23 -12.55 13.58
N GLU A 27 -13.23 -12.91 12.76
CA GLU A 27 -13.58 -12.18 11.54
C GLU A 27 -13.97 -10.71 11.79
N ASP A 28 -14.37 -10.37 13.01
CA ASP A 28 -14.71 -9.00 13.41
C ASP A 28 -13.48 -8.13 13.68
N GLU A 29 -12.33 -8.75 13.94
CA GLU A 29 -11.12 -8.02 14.26
C GLU A 29 -10.59 -7.26 13.03
N ASN A 30 -10.08 -6.05 13.28
CA ASN A 30 -9.52 -5.22 12.21
C ASN A 30 -8.36 -5.91 11.48
N ILE A 31 -7.60 -6.77 12.17
CA ILE A 31 -6.48 -7.49 11.55
C ILE A 31 -6.96 -8.54 10.54
N ALA A 32 -8.11 -9.18 10.75
CA ALA A 32 -8.72 -10.11 9.80
C ALA A 32 -9.14 -9.44 8.48
N LYS A 33 -9.32 -8.12 8.49
CA LYS A 33 -9.80 -7.33 7.34
C LYS A 33 -8.66 -6.77 6.49
N GLN A 34 -7.42 -6.80 6.99
CA GLN A 34 -6.28 -6.19 6.31
C GLN A 34 -5.86 -7.00 5.09
N TRP A 35 -5.69 -6.31 3.96
CA TRP A 35 -5.20 -6.88 2.70
C TRP A 35 -3.78 -6.39 2.38
N ASN A 36 -3.53 -5.09 2.57
CA ASN A 36 -2.21 -4.46 2.37
C ASN A 36 -1.86 -3.44 3.45
N LEU A 37 -0.56 -3.19 3.58
CA LEU A 37 0.03 -2.20 4.48
C LEU A 37 0.76 -1.11 3.69
N GLY A 38 1.04 0.02 4.36
CA GLY A 38 2.04 0.98 3.90
C GLY A 38 1.61 1.80 2.69
N ILE A 39 0.33 2.14 2.60
CA ILE A 39 -0.20 3.06 1.59
C ILE A 39 -0.45 4.42 2.25
N ARG A 40 -0.20 5.51 1.53
CA ARG A 40 -0.42 6.87 2.07
C ARG A 40 -1.84 7.33 1.84
N ASN A 41 -2.23 7.45 0.58
CA ASN A 41 -3.49 8.02 0.13
C ASN A 41 -3.92 7.33 -1.18
N ALA A 42 -4.55 6.17 -1.06
CA ALA A 42 -5.13 5.45 -2.21
C ALA A 42 -6.35 6.21 -2.74
N TRP A 43 -6.12 7.04 -3.75
CA TRP A 43 -7.11 7.96 -4.30
C TRP A 43 -8.10 7.25 -5.25
N ARG A 44 -7.63 6.27 -6.01
CA ARG A 44 -8.44 5.51 -6.97
C ARG A 44 -8.13 4.03 -6.93
N PHE A 45 -9.12 3.24 -7.35
CA PHE A 45 -9.02 1.79 -7.52
C PHE A 45 -9.59 1.37 -8.88
N HIS A 46 -9.00 0.32 -9.46
CA HIS A 46 -9.52 -0.37 -10.64
C HIS A 46 -9.36 -1.88 -10.44
N TYR A 47 -10.38 -2.66 -10.76
CA TYR A 47 -10.29 -4.12 -10.72
C TYR A 47 -10.06 -4.64 -12.16
N SER A 48 -8.98 -5.40 -12.36
CA SER A 48 -8.70 -6.09 -13.62
C SER A 48 -9.24 -7.52 -13.55
N GLU A 49 -10.19 -7.83 -14.44
CA GLU A 49 -10.69 -9.20 -14.60
C GLU A 49 -9.64 -10.14 -15.23
N VAL A 50 -8.70 -9.59 -16.01
CA VAL A 50 -7.65 -10.36 -16.67
C VAL A 50 -6.62 -10.87 -15.65
N ASP A 51 -6.25 -10.01 -14.72
CA ASP A 51 -5.21 -10.28 -13.73
C ASP A 51 -5.78 -10.73 -12.37
N ASP A 52 -7.11 -10.69 -12.21
CA ASP A 52 -7.85 -10.91 -10.96
C ASP A 52 -7.27 -10.12 -9.78
N ILE A 53 -6.93 -8.85 -10.02
CA ILE A 53 -6.30 -7.97 -9.03
C ILE A 53 -6.90 -6.57 -9.04
N VAL A 54 -6.83 -5.91 -7.88
CA VAL A 54 -7.14 -4.49 -7.75
C VAL A 54 -5.84 -3.70 -7.91
N TYR A 55 -5.86 -2.73 -8.81
CA TYR A 55 -4.87 -1.68 -8.92
C TYR A 55 -5.29 -0.46 -8.10
N SER A 56 -4.31 0.22 -7.50
CA SER A 56 -4.56 1.46 -6.78
C SER A 56 -3.59 2.56 -7.19
N ILE A 57 -4.13 3.77 -7.37
CA ILE A 57 -3.32 4.97 -7.54
C ILE A 57 -3.17 5.64 -6.18
N ASN A 58 -1.93 5.71 -5.70
CA ASN A 58 -1.56 6.29 -4.43
C ASN A 58 -0.85 7.65 -4.62
N VAL A 59 -1.39 8.67 -3.94
CA VAL A 59 -0.81 10.01 -3.87
C VAL A 59 0.20 10.06 -2.72
N GLY A 60 1.47 10.19 -3.05
CA GLY A 60 2.52 10.36 -2.05
C GLY A 60 2.53 11.77 -1.42
N GLU A 61 3.45 12.02 -0.50
CA GLU A 61 3.47 13.27 0.27
C GLU A 61 3.94 14.47 -0.55
N SER A 62 5.17 14.40 -1.06
CA SER A 62 5.80 15.57 -1.67
C SER A 62 6.20 15.38 -3.11
N SER A 63 6.60 14.16 -3.51
CA SER A 63 7.39 14.01 -4.74
C SER A 63 6.85 13.00 -5.75
N TRP A 64 6.23 11.90 -5.32
CA TRP A 64 5.83 10.81 -6.22
C TRP A 64 4.40 10.34 -6.03
N GLU A 65 3.75 10.08 -7.15
CA GLU A 65 2.53 9.28 -7.28
C GLU A 65 2.87 7.89 -7.81
N THR A 66 2.09 6.89 -7.39
CA THR A 66 2.42 5.47 -7.60
C THR A 66 1.19 4.67 -7.99
N LEU A 67 1.34 3.79 -8.98
CA LEU A 67 0.37 2.75 -9.33
C LEU A 67 0.82 1.43 -8.70
N TYR A 68 -0.01 0.87 -7.83
CA TYR A 68 0.24 -0.39 -7.14
C TYR A 68 -0.67 -1.50 -7.65
N ALA A 69 -0.10 -2.69 -7.88
CA ALA A 69 -0.85 -3.94 -7.89
C ALA A 69 -1.07 -4.38 -6.44
N LEU A 70 -2.31 -4.46 -5.97
CA LEU A 70 -2.63 -4.79 -4.58
C LEU A 70 -2.55 -6.30 -4.31
N GLU A 71 -1.36 -6.86 -4.47
CA GLU A 71 -1.08 -8.26 -4.21
C GLU A 71 -1.23 -8.58 -2.72
N LYS A 72 -1.67 -9.80 -2.41
CA LYS A 72 -1.96 -10.25 -1.05
C LYS A 72 -0.78 -10.00 -0.09
N GLY A 73 -1.02 -9.24 0.98
CA GLY A 73 -0.10 -9.13 2.12
C GLY A 73 1.09 -8.20 1.91
N LYS A 74 1.18 -7.53 0.77
CA LYS A 74 2.28 -6.60 0.49
C LYS A 74 2.21 -5.36 1.38
N ASN A 75 3.41 -4.88 1.73
CA ASN A 75 3.63 -3.58 2.36
C ASN A 75 4.22 -2.62 1.31
N PHE A 76 3.53 -1.52 1.04
CA PHE A 76 3.95 -0.51 0.07
C PHE A 76 4.84 0.58 0.68
N GLY A 77 5.22 0.40 1.96
CA GLY A 77 6.35 1.08 2.58
C GLY A 77 6.09 2.47 3.13
N TRP A 78 4.93 3.09 2.92
CA TRP A 78 4.58 4.33 3.62
C TRP A 78 4.55 4.13 5.15
N PRO A 79 5.11 5.04 5.97
CA PRO A 79 5.71 6.33 5.62
C PRO A 79 7.20 6.30 5.25
N CYS A 80 7.81 5.13 5.29
CA CYS A 80 9.25 4.93 5.19
C CYS A 80 9.74 5.19 3.76
N THR A 81 8.96 4.77 2.76
CA THR A 81 9.32 4.88 1.34
C THR A 81 8.27 5.63 0.55
N GLN A 82 8.68 6.27 -0.55
CA GLN A 82 7.78 6.92 -1.52
C GLN A 82 8.31 6.72 -2.94
N GLY A 83 7.63 5.91 -3.75
CA GLY A 83 8.09 5.58 -5.11
C GLY A 83 9.52 5.02 -5.06
N PRO A 84 10.48 5.60 -5.82
CA PRO A 84 11.88 5.16 -5.80
C PRO A 84 12.70 5.70 -4.60
N ILE A 85 12.12 6.50 -3.70
CA ILE A 85 12.84 7.14 -2.59
C ILE A 85 12.79 6.29 -1.31
N TYR A 86 13.97 6.09 -0.69
CA TYR A 86 14.19 5.27 0.52
C TYR A 86 14.80 6.03 1.70
N ASP A 87 15.14 7.30 1.53
CA ASP A 87 15.82 8.13 2.52
C ASP A 87 14.94 9.30 2.99
N LEU A 88 13.62 9.10 2.97
CA LEU A 88 12.68 10.07 3.52
C LEU A 88 13.02 10.36 5.00
N PRO A 89 12.82 11.59 5.49
CA PRO A 89 13.03 11.92 6.91
C PRO A 89 12.28 10.98 7.86
N MET A 90 11.14 10.46 7.41
CA MET A 90 10.28 9.53 8.13
C MET A 90 10.90 8.14 8.33
N MET A 91 11.97 7.79 7.60
CA MET A 91 12.66 6.50 7.75
C MET A 91 13.13 6.25 9.17
N ASN A 92 13.48 7.29 9.93
CA ASN A 92 13.94 7.16 11.33
C ASN A 92 12.80 6.99 12.34
N TYR A 93 11.55 6.91 11.89
CA TYR A 93 10.42 6.67 12.79
C TYR A 93 10.42 5.21 13.27
N THR A 94 9.97 4.99 14.50
CA THR A 94 9.85 3.62 15.07
C THR A 94 9.04 2.69 14.18
N ALA A 95 8.04 3.23 13.46
CA ALA A 95 7.21 2.47 12.52
C ALA A 95 7.98 1.90 11.31
N CYS A 96 9.18 2.42 11.03
CA CYS A 96 10.04 2.01 9.93
C CYS A 96 11.16 1.06 10.35
N LYS A 97 11.29 0.76 11.65
CA LYS A 97 12.41 -0.02 12.18
C LYS A 97 12.52 -1.41 11.54
N ASP A 98 11.41 -2.09 11.30
CA ASP A 98 11.45 -3.41 10.65
C ASP A 98 11.80 -3.34 9.16
N ILE A 99 11.54 -2.21 8.50
CA ILE A 99 11.99 -1.96 7.13
C ILE A 99 13.48 -1.62 7.12
N GLN A 100 13.94 -0.76 8.05
CA GLN A 100 15.36 -0.41 8.23
C GLN A 100 16.23 -1.64 8.56
N ASP A 101 15.74 -2.51 9.46
CA ASP A 101 16.43 -3.73 9.87
C ASP A 101 16.34 -4.83 8.78
N GLY A 102 15.66 -4.58 7.65
CA GLY A 102 15.52 -5.54 6.54
C GLY A 102 14.60 -6.73 6.85
N LYS A 103 13.75 -6.64 7.88
CA LYS A 103 12.84 -7.71 8.29
C LYS A 103 11.57 -7.77 7.45
N ILE A 104 11.20 -6.65 6.82
CA ILE A 104 10.02 -6.53 5.94
C ILE A 104 10.46 -5.88 4.64
N GLU A 105 10.17 -6.53 3.51
CA GLU A 105 10.29 -5.92 2.19
C GLU A 105 9.19 -4.87 2.00
N ALA A 106 9.55 -3.66 1.60
CA ALA A 106 8.59 -2.57 1.40
C ALA A 106 9.01 -1.62 0.28
N GLY A 107 8.02 -0.92 -0.31
CA GLY A 107 8.25 0.26 -1.15
C GLY A 107 8.46 0.04 -2.65
N PHE A 108 8.90 -1.14 -3.08
CA PHE A 108 9.22 -1.40 -4.51
C PHE A 108 8.12 -2.13 -5.30
N ASN A 109 6.97 -2.41 -4.70
CA ASN A 109 5.87 -3.15 -5.35
C ASN A 109 4.98 -2.24 -6.23
N TYR A 110 5.56 -1.29 -6.97
CA TYR A 110 4.82 -0.45 -7.91
C TYR A 110 4.98 -0.92 -9.35
N ILE A 111 3.91 -0.78 -10.13
CA ILE A 111 3.90 -1.01 -11.57
C ILE A 111 4.46 0.21 -12.29
N TRP A 112 4.10 1.39 -11.77
CA TRP A 112 4.48 2.66 -12.34
C TRP A 112 4.59 3.72 -11.25
N THR A 113 5.47 4.69 -11.45
CA THR A 113 5.65 5.84 -10.57
C THR A 113 5.95 7.06 -11.41
N TYR A 114 5.48 8.23 -11.00
CA TYR A 114 5.82 9.48 -11.66
C TYR A 114 5.97 10.62 -10.65
N PRO A 115 6.88 11.58 -10.92
CA PRO A 115 7.06 12.72 -10.03
C PRO A 115 5.91 13.72 -10.23
N HIS A 116 5.44 14.34 -9.14
CA HIS A 116 4.43 15.42 -9.19
C HIS A 116 4.95 16.75 -8.60
N PHE A 117 6.25 16.84 -8.36
CA PHE A 117 6.93 18.02 -7.81
C PHE A 117 8.23 18.29 -8.58
N PHE A 118 8.72 19.53 -8.55
CA PHE A 118 9.93 20.02 -9.24
C PHE A 118 9.87 20.19 -10.78
N GLY A 119 8.85 20.83 -11.34
CA GLY A 119 8.89 21.31 -12.73
C GLY A 119 8.87 20.23 -13.82
N GLU A 120 8.79 18.97 -13.43
CA GLU A 120 8.54 17.82 -14.31
C GLU A 120 7.05 17.71 -14.64
N PRO A 121 6.67 17.08 -15.78
CA PRO A 121 5.28 16.98 -16.22
C PRO A 121 4.37 16.40 -15.13
N GLN A 122 3.48 17.24 -14.61
CA GLN A 122 2.48 16.85 -13.63
C GLN A 122 1.29 16.24 -14.36
N GLY A 123 1.01 14.97 -14.09
CA GLY A 123 -0.22 14.33 -14.52
C GLY A 123 -0.04 13.41 -15.72
N THR A 124 0.14 12.14 -15.42
CA THR A 124 -0.51 11.10 -16.21
C THR A 124 -1.71 10.63 -15.41
N CYS A 125 -2.91 11.03 -15.84
CA CYS A 125 -4.10 10.32 -15.44
C CYS A 125 -3.95 8.91 -16.05
N ILE A 126 -3.51 7.94 -15.25
CA ILE A 126 -3.55 6.54 -15.65
C ILE A 126 -5.03 6.16 -15.53
N VAL A 127 -5.68 6.02 -16.68
CA VAL A 127 -7.09 5.60 -16.80
C VAL A 127 -7.15 4.08 -16.85
#